data_AF-A0A839ZYN7-F1
#
_entry.id   AF-A0A839ZYN7-F1
#
_cell.length_a   1.000
_cell.length_b   1.000
_cell.length_c   1.000
_cell.angle_alpha   90.00
_cell.angle_beta   90.00
_cell.angle_gamma   90.00
#
_symmetry.space_group_name_H-M   'P 1'
#
loop_
_entity.id
_entity.type
_entity.pdbx_description
1 polymer ?
#
loop_
_entity_poly.entity_id
_entity_poly.type
_entity_poly.pdbx_seq_one_letter_code
_entity_poly.pdbx_strand_id
1 'polypeptide(L)' 'MADLPVSTASENTPEHVAYLLLERIADLEGVALARGGQDKLASRKWLLDTYAECLDAARGARRYAKTLS' A
#
# COMPACT_ATOMS: atom_id res chain seq x y z
N MET A 1 -7.25 -13.00 -33.55
CA MET A 1 -7.03 -12.09 -32.40
C MET A 1 -6.47 -12.95 -31.29
N ALA A 2 -5.24 -12.68 -30.84
CA ALA A 2 -4.65 -13.42 -29.72
C ALA A 2 -5.31 -12.90 -28.43
N ASP A 3 -6.06 -13.78 -27.75
CA ASP A 3 -6.47 -13.58 -26.37
C ASP A 3 -5.21 -13.54 -25.51
N LEU A 4 -4.77 -12.33 -25.17
CA LEU A 4 -3.73 -12.14 -24.16
C LEU A 4 -4.37 -12.50 -22.80
N PRO A 5 -3.76 -13.40 -22.01
CA PRO A 5 -4.29 -13.71 -20.69
C PRO A 5 -4.23 -12.43 -19.86
N VAL A 6 -5.40 -11.87 -19.55
CA VAL A 6 -5.57 -10.89 -18.48
C VAL A 6 -4.99 -11.56 -17.24
N SER A 7 -3.79 -11.12 -16.86
CA SER A 7 -3.21 -11.46 -15.57
C SER A 7 -4.09 -10.79 -14.53
N THR A 8 -5.05 -11.54 -14.01
CA THR A 8 -5.74 -11.17 -12.79
C THR A 8 -4.66 -11.04 -11.74
N ALA A 9 -4.33 -9.81 -11.37
CA ALA A 9 -3.44 -9.55 -10.24
C ALA A 9 -4.03 -10.34 -9.08
N SER A 10 -3.34 -11.41 -8.67
CA SER A 10 -3.86 -12.32 -7.66
C SER A 10 -4.14 -11.50 -6.41
N GLU A 11 -5.39 -11.47 -5.96
CA GLU A 11 -5.88 -10.61 -4.87
C GLU A 11 -5.23 -10.94 -3.51
N ASN A 12 -4.23 -11.81 -3.46
CA ASN A 12 -3.47 -12.19 -2.28
C ASN A 12 -1.94 -12.07 -2.47
N THR A 13 -1.46 -11.36 -3.50
CA THR A 13 -0.02 -11.05 -3.55
C THR A 13 0.36 -10.02 -2.47
N PRO A 14 1.61 -10.02 -1.98
CA PRO A 14 2.09 -9.01 -1.04
C PRO A 14 1.88 -7.58 -1.54
N GLU A 15 1.97 -7.35 -2.85
CA GLU A 15 1.72 -6.04 -3.48
C GLU A 15 0.27 -5.60 -3.34
N HIS A 16 -0.69 -6.52 -3.52
CA HIS A 16 -2.10 -6.23 -3.33
C HIS A 16 -2.40 -5.89 -1.86
N VAL A 17 -1.90 -6.70 -0.93
CA VAL A 17 -2.05 -6.46 0.52
C VAL A 17 -1.40 -5.13 0.92
N ALA A 18 -0.24 -4.80 0.37
CA ALA A 18 0.45 -3.54 0.64
C ALA A 18 -0.36 -2.33 0.16
N TYR A 19 -0.99 -2.43 -1.01
CA TYR A 19 -1.87 -1.38 -1.53
C TYR A 19 -3.10 -1.17 -0.62
N LEU A 20 -3.78 -2.25 -0.22
CA LEU A 20 -4.90 -2.16 0.73
C LEU A 20 -4.47 -1.52 2.06
N LEU A 21 -3.29 -1.87 2.57
CA LEU A 21 -2.77 -1.29 3.80
C LEU A 21 -2.46 0.20 3.65
N LEU A 22 -1.90 0.61 2.50
CA LEU A 22 -1.66 2.01 2.18
C LEU A 22 -2.96 2.83 2.19
N GLU A 23 -4.05 2.32 1.60
CA GLU A 23 -5.35 2.98 1.63
C GLU A 23 -5.84 3.19 3.07
N ARG A 24 -5.72 2.17 3.93
CA ARG A 24 -6.10 2.28 5.34
C ARG A 24 -5.23 3.27 6.13
N ILE A 25 -3.93 3.35 5.84
CA ILE A 25 -3.04 4.34 6.47
C ILE A 25 -3.42 5.74 6.01
N ALA A 26 -3.70 5.92 4.71
CA ALA A 26 -4.12 7.20 4.15
C ALA A 26 -5.40 7.71 4.84
N ASP A 27 -6.40 6.84 5.05
CA ASP A 27 -7.61 7.16 5.82
C ASP A 27 -7.30 7.58 7.26
N LEU A 28 -6.42 6.84 7.95
CA LEU A 28 -6.04 7.12 9.34
C LEU A 28 -5.26 8.43 9.50
N GLU A 29 -4.43 8.79 8.51
CA GLU A 29 -3.63 10.00 8.51
C GLU A 29 -4.35 11.22 7.90
N GLY A 30 -5.56 11.05 7.38
CA GLY A 30 -6.28 12.12 6.68
C GLY A 30 -5.55 12.60 5.43
N VAL A 31 -4.93 11.65 4.71
CA VAL A 31 -4.15 11.90 3.49
C VAL A 31 -4.95 11.43 2.28
N ALA A 32 -5.28 12.34 1.37
CA ALA A 32 -5.97 11.99 0.13
C ALA A 32 -5.00 11.39 -0.89
N LEU A 33 -5.35 10.22 -1.44
CA LEU A 33 -4.63 9.58 -2.55
C LEU A 33 -5.04 10.15 -3.93
N ALA A 34 -6.19 10.81 -4.02
CA ALA A 34 -6.71 11.44 -5.23
C ALA A 34 -7.21 12.87 -4.95
N ARG A 35 -7.21 13.73 -5.97
CA ARG A 35 -7.76 15.09 -5.84
C ARG A 35 -9.29 15.03 -5.80
N GLY A 36 -9.87 14.98 -4.61
CA GLY A 36 -11.33 14.89 -4.44
C GLY A 36 -11.91 15.46 -3.14
N GLY A 37 -11.11 16.03 -2.24
CA GLY A 37 -11.57 16.48 -0.92
C GLY A 37 -10.75 17.62 -0.30
N GLN A 38 -11.04 17.96 0.96
CA GLN A 38 -10.29 18.94 1.76
C GLN A 38 -9.02 18.36 2.42
N ASP A 39 -8.81 17.05 2.29
CA ASP A 39 -7.69 16.35 2.92
C ASP A 39 -6.35 16.70 2.27
N LYS A 40 -5.29 16.51 3.05
CA LYS A 40 -3.93 16.76 2.60
C LYS A 40 -3.59 15.77 1.47
N LEU A 41 -3.31 16.27 0.27
CA LEU A 41 -2.92 15.40 -0.84
C LEU A 41 -1.59 14.70 -0.53
N ALA A 42 -1.52 13.40 -0.80
CA ALA A 42 -0.29 12.62 -0.68
C ALA A 42 0.83 13.23 -1.54
N SER A 43 1.95 13.55 -0.89
CA SER A 43 3.17 13.88 -1.64
C SER A 43 3.73 12.62 -2.30
N ARG A 44 4.42 12.76 -3.43
CA ARG A 44 5.11 11.63 -4.08
C ARG A 44 6.01 10.86 -3.12
N LYS A 45 6.74 11.58 -2.25
CA LYS A 45 7.64 10.98 -1.27
C LYS A 45 6.87 10.12 -0.27
N TRP A 46 5.85 10.70 0.36
CA TRP A 46 5.00 9.99 1.33
C TRP A 46 4.40 8.72 0.70
N LEU A 47 3.86 8.82 -0.50
CA LEU A 47 3.24 7.68 -1.18
C LEU A 47 4.24 6.51 -1.38
N LEU A 48 5.45 6.82 -1.84
CA LEU A 48 6.48 5.81 -2.11
C LEU A 48 7.06 5.21 -0.82
N ASP A 49 7.32 6.06 0.18
CA ASP A 49 7.87 5.64 1.47
C ASP A 49 6.85 4.74 2.20
N THR A 50 5.59 5.18 2.31
CA THR A 50 4.53 4.41 2.97
C THR A 50 4.22 3.10 2.24
N TYR A 51 4.17 3.11 0.90
CA TYR A 51 3.98 1.88 0.14
C TYR A 51 5.12 0.87 0.36
N ALA A 52 6.38 1.33 0.41
CA ALA A 52 7.52 0.47 0.70
C ALA A 52 7.42 -0.17 2.09
N GLU A 53 7.01 0.60 3.11
CA GLU A 53 6.76 0.07 4.46
C GLU A 53 5.62 -0.95 4.49
N CYS A 54 4.54 -0.69 3.75
CA CYS A 54 3.43 -1.63 3.61
C CYS A 54 3.86 -2.94 2.91
N LEU A 55 4.71 -2.83 1.89
CA LEU A 55 5.21 -3.99 1.15
C LEU A 55 6.15 -4.84 2.00
N ASP A 56 7.04 -4.21 2.77
CA ASP A 56 7.89 -4.90 3.73
C ASP A 56 7.05 -5.60 4.81
N ALA A 57 5.96 -4.98 5.27
CA ALA A 57 5.02 -5.59 6.20
C ALA A 57 4.31 -6.80 5.60
N ALA A 58 3.76 -6.67 4.39
CA ALA A 58 3.06 -7.74 3.70
C ALA A 58 3.97 -8.94 3.40
N ARG A 59 5.27 -8.70 3.17
CA ARG A 59 6.28 -9.74 2.94
C ARG A 59 6.81 -10.37 4.24
N GLY A 60 6.38 -9.90 5.41
CA GLY A 60 6.92 -10.34 6.70
C GLY A 60 8.37 -9.90 6.95
N ALA A 61 8.88 -8.96 6.14
CA ALA A 61 10.24 -8.41 6.23
C ALA A 61 10.32 -7.15 7.12
N ARG A 62 9.18 -6.71 7.69
CA ARG A 62 9.15 -5.55 8.59
C ARG A 62 10.10 -5.76 9.76
N ARG A 63 11.18 -4.97 9.79
CA ARG A 63 12.25 -5.00 10.81
C ARG A 63 11.81 -4.60 12.23
N TYR A 64 10.52 -4.42 12.45
CA TYR A 64 9.90 -4.09 13.75
C TYR A 64 9.00 -5.23 14.23
N ALA A 65 9.48 -6.48 14.15
CA ALA A 65 9.02 -7.50 15.08
C ALA A 65 9.64 -7.15 16.44
N LYS A 66 8.93 -6.32 17.21
CA LYS A 66 9.23 -6.08 18.61
C LYS A 66 9.37 -7.45 19.26
N THR A 67 10.59 -7.79 19.69
CA THR A 67 10.84 -8.91 20.60
C THR A 67 9.87 -8.73 21.76
N LEU A 68 8.87 -9.60 21.88
CA LEU A 68 8.11 -9.69 23.11
C LEU A 68 9.10 -10.19 24.17
N SER A 69 9.48 -9.28 25.07
CA SER A 69 10.04 -9.61 26.37
C SER A 69 8.96 -10.19 27.29
#